data_AF-A0A2C9M1C4-F1
#
_entry.id   AF-A0A2C9M1C4-F1
#
_cell.length_a   1.000
_cell.length_b   1.000
_cell.length_c   1.000
_cell.angle_alpha   90.00
_cell.angle_beta   90.00
_cell.angle_gamma   90.00
#
_symmetry.space_group_name_H-M   'P 1'
#
loop_
_entity.id
_entity.type
_entity.pdbx_description
1 polymer ?
#
loop_
_entity_poly.entity_id
_entity_poly.type
_entity_poly.pdbx_seq_one_letter_code
_entity_poly.pdbx_strand_id
1 'polypeptide(L)'
;MFRSKPSVNLPVKPHIFTAMQVMDIETLNHSTDLDLRPVLPGLVRMALCAPLDGSEKGKELRKMVLAILSRLQVVNSIVDMLSIDFHALEQDVKKEQQLRAKIGGNITESVLVSQLPHGIALEFERSESDPAQRIRLLLSQLLFISSEACLSIHYFFKI
;
A
#
# COMPACT_ATOMS: atom_id res chain seq x y z
N MET A 1 -13.79 -19.60 -6.05
CA MET A 1 -12.99 -19.29 -7.25
C MET A 1 -13.53 -18.01 -7.90
N PHE A 2 -13.30 -16.84 -7.29
CA PHE A 2 -13.63 -15.55 -7.89
C PHE A 2 -12.32 -14.84 -8.23
N ARG A 3 -11.76 -15.15 -9.40
CA ARG A 3 -10.74 -14.30 -10.01
C ARG A 3 -11.41 -12.95 -10.30
N SER A 4 -11.16 -11.96 -9.46
CA SER A 4 -11.35 -10.56 -9.84
C SER A 4 -10.51 -10.31 -11.09
N LYS A 5 -11.18 -10.16 -12.23
CA LYS A 5 -10.54 -9.72 -13.47
C LYS A 5 -9.76 -8.44 -13.17
N PRO A 6 -8.50 -8.30 -13.62
CA PRO A 6 -7.79 -7.04 -13.51
C PRO A 6 -8.65 -6.00 -14.26
N SER A 7 -9.09 -4.98 -13.53
CA SER A 7 -9.92 -3.90 -14.06
C SER A 7 -9.18 -3.25 -15.21
N VAL A 8 -9.70 -3.49 -16.42
CA VAL A 8 -9.41 -2.80 -17.66
C VAL A 8 -9.32 -1.30 -17.36
N ASN A 9 -8.32 -0.62 -17.93
CA ASN A 9 -8.21 0.84 -17.96
C ASN A 9 -9.50 1.42 -18.58
N LEU A 10 -10.55 1.62 -17.79
CA LEU A 10 -11.72 2.36 -18.23
C LEU A 10 -11.31 3.84 -18.27
N PRO A 11 -11.40 4.51 -19.43
CA PRO A 11 -11.09 5.93 -19.51
C PRO A 11 -12.04 6.71 -18.60
N VAL A 12 -11.49 7.68 -17.87
CA VAL A 12 -12.28 8.59 -17.05
C VAL A 12 -13.21 9.37 -17.98
N LYS A 13 -14.53 9.33 -17.73
CA LYS A 13 -15.47 10.13 -18.51
C LYS A 13 -15.18 11.63 -18.29
N PRO A 14 -15.19 12.48 -19.33
CA PRO A 14 -14.82 13.89 -19.19
C PRO A 14 -15.60 14.64 -18.09
N HIS A 15 -16.91 14.37 -17.98
CA HIS A 15 -17.75 15.01 -16.95
C HIS A 15 -17.34 14.62 -15.52
N ILE A 16 -16.89 13.38 -15.29
CA ILE A 16 -16.42 12.92 -13.99
C ILE A 16 -15.09 13.58 -13.65
N PHE A 17 -14.20 13.70 -14.64
CA PHE A 17 -12.93 14.39 -14.45
C PHE A 17 -13.14 15.87 -14.11
N THR A 18 -14.00 16.56 -14.85
CA THR A 18 -14.35 17.96 -14.55
C THR A 18 -14.99 18.09 -13.17
N ALA A 19 -15.97 17.24 -12.83
CA ALA A 19 -16.59 17.24 -11.50
C ALA A 19 -15.58 17.02 -10.38
N MET A 20 -14.59 16.14 -10.58
CA MET A 20 -13.50 15.94 -9.63
C MET A 20 -12.60 17.18 -9.52
N GLN A 21 -12.27 17.87 -10.61
CA GLN A 21 -11.43 19.06 -10.59
C GLN A 21 -12.07 20.23 -9.86
N VAL A 22 -13.38 20.45 -10.07
CA VAL A 22 -14.12 21.54 -9.42
C VAL A 22 -14.71 21.14 -8.06
N MET A 23 -14.52 19.89 -7.66
CA MET A 23 -15.12 19.30 -6.46
C MET A 23 -16.64 19.45 -6.41
N ASP A 24 -17.29 19.16 -7.54
CA ASP A 24 -18.75 19.08 -7.64
C ASP A 24 -19.25 17.76 -7.05
N ILE A 25 -19.58 17.81 -5.76
CA ILE A 25 -20.04 16.67 -4.97
C ILE A 25 -21.39 16.14 -5.47
N GLU A 26 -22.27 16.99 -5.99
CA GLU A 26 -23.59 16.58 -6.44
C GLU A 26 -23.48 15.65 -7.65
N THR A 27 -22.71 16.07 -8.66
CA THR A 27 -22.42 15.24 -9.84
C THR A 27 -21.69 13.94 -9.47
N LEU A 28 -20.73 14.00 -8.54
CA LEU A 28 -19.99 12.81 -8.09
C LEU A 28 -20.89 11.83 -7.30
N ASN A 29 -21.84 12.33 -6.50
CA ASN A 29 -22.72 11.49 -5.68
C ASN A 29 -23.83 10.79 -6.51
N HIS A 30 -24.24 11.40 -7.63
CA HIS A 30 -25.20 10.81 -8.58
C HIS A 30 -24.55 9.86 -9.61
N SER A 31 -23.21 9.84 -9.67
CA SER A 31 -22.47 8.98 -10.59
C SER A 31 -22.51 7.50 -10.19
N THR A 32 -22.37 6.60 -11.17
CA THR A 32 -22.34 5.16 -10.89
C THR A 32 -20.99 4.73 -10.32
N ASP A 33 -20.97 3.66 -9.52
CA ASP A 33 -19.74 3.09 -8.96
C ASP A 33 -18.68 2.77 -10.02
N LEU A 34 -19.10 2.35 -11.21
CA LEU A 34 -18.19 2.07 -12.33
C LEU A 34 -17.50 3.32 -12.86
N ASP A 35 -18.20 4.45 -12.87
CA ASP A 35 -17.68 5.73 -13.33
C ASP A 35 -16.77 6.40 -12.28
N LEU A 36 -17.02 6.13 -11.00
CA LEU A 36 -16.20 6.63 -9.89
C LEU A 36 -14.91 5.83 -9.70
N ARG A 37 -14.87 4.55 -10.07
CA ARG A 37 -13.69 3.66 -9.89
C ARG A 37 -12.37 4.27 -10.39
N PRO A 38 -12.29 4.88 -11.59
CA PRO A 38 -11.04 5.48 -12.09
C PRO A 38 -10.53 6.67 -11.28
N VAL A 39 -11.44 7.46 -10.68
CA VAL A 39 -11.11 8.65 -9.89
C VAL A 39 -10.99 8.38 -8.39
N LEU A 40 -11.38 7.17 -7.97
CA LEU A 40 -11.46 6.75 -6.59
C LEU A 40 -10.15 6.89 -5.80
N PRO A 41 -8.96 6.54 -6.34
CA PRO A 41 -7.70 6.75 -5.61
C PRO A 41 -7.45 8.23 -5.29
N GLY A 42 -7.87 9.14 -6.18
CA GLY A 42 -7.75 10.58 -5.97
C GLY A 42 -8.71 11.08 -4.89
N LEU A 43 -9.96 10.61 -4.91
CA LEU A 43 -10.94 10.90 -3.86
C LEU A 43 -10.47 10.41 -2.48
N VAL A 44 -9.92 9.19 -2.41
CA VAL A 44 -9.36 8.64 -1.17
C VAL A 44 -8.20 9.50 -0.67
N ARG A 45 -7.27 9.91 -1.54
CA ARG A 45 -6.19 10.83 -1.13
C ARG A 45 -6.72 12.14 -0.57
N MET A 46 -7.72 12.75 -1.21
CA MET A 46 -8.34 13.98 -0.69
C MET A 46 -8.98 13.79 0.68
N ALA A 47 -9.56 12.61 0.96
CA ALA A 47 -10.14 12.29 2.26
C ALA A 47 -9.08 12.01 3.35
N LEU A 48 -7.95 11.42 2.99
CA LEU A 48 -6.88 11.06 3.91
C LEU A 48 -5.94 12.23 4.22
N CYS A 49 -5.69 13.13 3.27
CA CYS A 49 -4.88 14.32 3.51
C CYS A 49 -5.56 15.29 4.48
N ALA A 50 -4.80 15.81 5.45
CA ALA A 50 -5.27 16.89 6.30
C ALA A 50 -5.50 18.16 5.46
N PRO A 51 -6.61 18.90 5.64
CA PRO A 51 -6.82 20.16 4.94
C PRO A 51 -5.73 21.15 5.36
N LEU A 52 -5.03 21.72 4.37
CA LEU A 52 -3.90 22.63 4.58
C LEU A 52 -4.26 23.86 5.42
N ASP A 53 -5.52 24.29 5.36
CA ASP A 53 -5.94 25.60 5.92
C ASP A 53 -6.89 25.51 7.11
N GLY A 54 -7.17 24.31 7.66
CA GLY A 54 -8.08 24.14 8.82
C GLY A 54 -9.51 24.68 8.62
N SER A 55 -9.83 25.15 7.42
CA SER A 55 -11.07 25.88 7.12
C SER A 55 -12.29 24.97 7.24
N GLU A 56 -13.41 25.54 7.69
CA GLU A 56 -14.68 24.82 7.78
C GLU A 56 -15.12 24.27 6.42
N LYS A 57 -14.83 25.00 5.33
CA LYS A 57 -15.06 24.53 3.96
C LYS A 57 -14.27 23.26 3.63
N GLY A 58 -13.01 23.17 4.05
CA GLY A 58 -12.17 21.98 3.86
C GLY A 58 -12.67 20.77 4.67
N LYS A 59 -13.17 21.01 5.89
CA LYS A 59 -13.76 19.96 6.73
C LYS A 59 -15.07 19.42 6.13
N GLU A 60 -15.94 20.31 5.66
CA GLU A 60 -17.20 19.89 5.03
C GLU A 60 -16.95 19.15 3.71
N LEU A 61 -16.00 19.62 2.91
CA LEU A 61 -15.58 18.93 1.69
C LEU A 61 -15.09 17.52 1.98
N ARG A 62 -14.23 17.36 2.99
CA ARG A 62 -13.72 16.06 3.43
C ARG A 62 -14.86 15.12 3.86
N LYS A 63 -15.83 15.64 4.62
CA LYS A 63 -17.00 14.89 5.08
C LYS A 63 -17.85 14.41 3.89
N MET A 64 -18.07 15.27 2.90
CA MET A 64 -18.81 14.92 1.68
C MET A 64 -18.08 13.85 0.85
N VAL A 65 -16.76 13.96 0.69
CA VAL A 65 -15.95 12.93 0.00
C VAL A 65 -16.02 11.60 0.77
N LEU A 66 -15.91 11.61 2.09
CA LEU A 66 -16.06 10.41 2.91
C LEU A 66 -17.44 9.76 2.77
N ALA A 67 -18.50 10.54 2.60
CA ALA A 67 -19.85 10.03 2.36
C ALA A 67 -20.00 9.35 0.99
N ILE A 68 -19.30 9.82 -0.04
CA ILE A 68 -19.25 9.14 -1.35
C ILE A 68 -18.45 7.84 -1.21
N LEU A 69 -17.30 7.90 -0.54
CA LEU A 69 -16.41 6.76 -0.33
C LEU A 69 -17.06 5.63 0.49
N SER A 70 -17.88 5.96 1.49
CA SER A 70 -18.53 4.96 2.35
C SER A 70 -19.53 4.07 1.60
N ARG A 71 -20.02 4.50 0.43
CA ARG A 71 -20.93 3.73 -0.43
C ARG A 71 -20.19 2.63 -1.22
N LEU A 72 -18.87 2.71 -1.32
CA LEU A 72 -18.06 1.90 -2.23
C LEU A 72 -17.22 0.88 -1.45
N GLN A 73 -17.57 -0.40 -1.53
CA GLN A 73 -16.84 -1.47 -0.82
C GLN A 73 -15.36 -1.58 -1.21
N VAL A 74 -15.00 -1.20 -2.45
CA VAL A 74 -13.61 -1.24 -2.95
C VAL A 74 -12.71 -0.18 -2.31
N VAL A 75 -13.28 0.81 -1.62
CA VAL A 75 -12.51 1.85 -0.94
C VAL A 75 -11.65 1.28 0.18
N ASN A 76 -12.11 0.27 0.90
CA ASN A 76 -11.33 -0.33 1.99
C ASN A 76 -9.97 -0.83 1.49
N SER A 77 -9.96 -1.61 0.41
CA SER A 77 -8.70 -2.10 -0.19
C SER A 77 -7.82 -0.98 -0.75
N ILE A 78 -8.41 0.12 -1.23
CA ILE A 78 -7.65 1.29 -1.70
C ILE A 78 -7.07 2.07 -0.53
N VAL A 79 -7.83 2.25 0.55
CA VAL A 79 -7.39 2.88 1.79
C VAL A 79 -6.26 2.07 2.39
N ASP A 80 -6.37 0.74 2.47
CA ASP A 80 -5.31 -0.15 2.97
C ASP A 80 -4.03 0.01 2.14
N MET A 81 -4.15 0.11 0.81
CA MET A 81 -3.00 0.28 -0.08
C MET A 81 -2.39 1.69 -0.02
N LEU A 82 -3.19 2.74 0.14
CA LEU A 82 -2.72 4.13 0.21
C LEU A 82 -2.24 4.53 1.61
N SER A 83 -2.64 3.79 2.65
CA SER A 83 -2.26 4.05 4.04
C SER A 83 -0.95 3.35 4.44
N ILE A 84 -0.26 2.71 3.51
CA ILE A 84 1.04 2.08 3.76
C ILE A 84 2.06 3.17 4.12
N ASP A 85 2.61 3.07 5.33
CA ASP A 85 3.72 3.91 5.77
C ASP A 85 5.05 3.37 5.21
N PHE A 86 5.43 3.90 4.04
CA PHE A 86 6.70 3.55 3.40
C PHE A 86 7.92 4.03 4.19
N HIS A 87 7.79 5.08 5.00
CA HIS A 87 8.91 5.59 5.77
C HIS A 87 9.24 4.67 6.94
N ALA A 88 8.22 4.22 7.68
CA ALA A 88 8.40 3.19 8.71
C ALA A 88 8.99 1.90 8.12
N LEU A 89 8.48 1.48 6.95
CA LEU A 89 9.00 0.31 6.25
C LEU A 89 10.48 0.46 5.85
N GLU A 90 10.87 1.63 5.33
CA GLU A 90 12.27 1.93 4.99
C GLU A 90 13.19 1.87 6.23
N GLN A 91 12.73 2.43 7.36
CA GLN A 91 13.49 2.36 8.62
C GLN A 91 13.70 0.91 9.06
N ASP A 92 12.68 0.06 8.93
CA ASP A 92 12.78 -1.35 9.31
C ASP A 92 13.72 -2.14 8.38
N VAL A 93 13.71 -1.84 7.08
CA VAL A 93 14.69 -2.39 6.12
C VAL A 93 16.11 -1.99 6.46
N LYS A 94 16.34 -0.73 6.84
CA LYS A 94 17.67 -0.25 7.26
C LYS A 94 18.17 -0.98 8.51
N LYS A 95 17.30 -1.21 9.49
CA LYS A 95 17.64 -1.99 10.71
C LYS A 95 17.99 -3.44 10.35
N GLU A 96 17.21 -4.07 9.48
CA GLU A 96 17.46 -5.43 8.99
C GLU A 96 18.82 -5.55 8.30
N GLN A 97 19.14 -4.63 7.38
CA GLN A 97 20.42 -4.60 6.68
C GLN A 97 21.60 -4.40 7.64
N GLN A 98 21.46 -3.52 8.64
CA GLN A 98 22.48 -3.31 9.67
C GLN A 98 22.69 -4.56 10.53
N LEU A 99 21.62 -5.29 10.87
CA LEU A 99 21.71 -6.54 11.63
C LEU A 99 22.49 -7.60 10.85
N ARG A 100 22.18 -7.77 9.56
CA ARG A 100 22.84 -8.72 8.66
C ARG A 100 24.29 -8.35 8.33
N ALA A 101 24.65 -7.08 8.37
CA ALA A 101 26.02 -6.61 8.15
C ALA A 101 26.95 -6.84 9.36
N LYS A 102 26.41 -7.09 10.56
CA LYS A 102 27.23 -7.39 11.74
C LYS A 102 27.82 -8.81 11.62
N ILE A 103 29.14 -8.90 11.69
CA ILE A 103 29.87 -10.17 11.71
C ILE A 103 29.39 -10.99 12.93
N GLY A 104 28.83 -12.19 12.67
CA GLY A 104 28.25 -13.05 13.71
C GLY A 104 26.75 -12.83 13.97
N GLY A 105 26.08 -11.97 13.21
CA GLY A 105 24.63 -11.85 13.23
C GLY A 105 23.95 -13.12 12.74
N ASN A 106 22.95 -13.59 13.48
CA ASN A 106 22.18 -14.78 13.11
C ASN A 106 21.34 -14.46 11.86
N ILE A 107 21.74 -14.98 10.69
CA ILE A 107 21.11 -14.69 9.37
C ILE A 107 19.62 -15.09 9.35
N THR A 108 19.22 -15.99 10.26
CA THR A 108 17.86 -16.48 10.44
C THR A 108 16.94 -15.54 11.22
N GLU A 109 17.47 -14.53 11.92
CA GLU A 109 16.64 -13.56 12.64
C GLU A 109 16.36 -12.36 11.74
N SER A 110 15.07 -12.10 11.48
CA SER A 110 14.61 -10.97 10.68
C SER A 110 13.76 -10.03 11.51
N VAL A 111 14.14 -8.76 11.56
CA VAL A 111 13.38 -7.65 12.14
C VAL A 111 12.11 -7.36 11.33
N LEU A 112 12.13 -7.68 10.03
CA LEU A 112 10.97 -7.49 9.15
C LEU A 112 9.88 -8.53 9.38
N VAL A 113 10.22 -9.65 10.02
CA VAL A 113 9.35 -10.82 10.16
C VAL A 113 9.51 -11.37 11.58
N SER A 114 8.58 -11.02 12.46
CA SER A 114 8.44 -11.67 13.76
C SER A 114 8.13 -13.16 13.55
N GLN A 115 8.71 -14.03 14.39
CA GLN A 115 8.65 -15.50 14.32
C GLN A 115 7.31 -16.00 13.74
N LEU A 116 7.32 -16.35 12.45
CA LEU A 116 6.10 -16.74 11.76
C LEU A 116 5.76 -18.17 12.14
N PRO A 117 4.63 -18.43 12.81
CA PRO A 117 4.27 -19.78 13.25
C PRO A 117 4.03 -20.76 12.10
N HIS A 118 3.71 -20.27 10.90
CA HIS A 118 3.38 -21.12 9.74
C HIS A 118 4.29 -20.91 8.51
N GLY A 119 5.42 -20.22 8.67
CA GLY A 119 6.34 -19.91 7.58
C GLY A 119 5.83 -18.84 6.60
N ILE A 120 6.74 -18.33 5.76
CA ILE A 120 6.54 -17.12 4.97
C ILE A 120 5.49 -17.27 3.85
N ALA A 121 5.44 -18.43 3.19
CA ALA A 121 4.52 -18.66 2.08
C ALA A 121 3.05 -18.62 2.53
N LEU A 122 2.72 -19.29 3.63
CA LEU A 122 1.35 -19.35 4.12
C LEU A 122 0.90 -18.01 4.71
N GLU A 123 1.80 -17.31 5.40
CA GLU A 123 1.52 -15.98 5.96
C GLU A 123 1.36 -14.93 4.86
N PHE A 124 2.06 -15.07 3.73
CA PHE A 124 1.86 -14.22 2.55
C PHE A 124 0.48 -14.44 1.90
N GLU A 125 0.01 -15.68 1.85
CA GLU A 125 -1.33 -16.03 1.34
C GLU A 125 -2.45 -15.52 2.27
N ARG A 126 -2.23 -15.57 3.58
CA ARG A 126 -3.20 -15.07 4.57
C ARG A 126 -3.26 -13.55 4.65
N SER A 127 -2.21 -12.85 4.24
CA SER A 127 -2.11 -11.38 4.28
C SER A 127 -2.85 -10.69 3.12
N GLU A 128 -3.95 -11.26 2.60
CA GLU A 128 -4.72 -10.65 1.51
C GLU A 128 -5.29 -9.27 1.86
N SER A 129 -5.56 -9.00 3.14
CA SER A 129 -6.07 -7.73 3.65
C SER A 129 -4.98 -6.78 4.17
N ASP A 130 -3.69 -7.18 4.17
CA ASP A 130 -2.60 -6.35 4.65
C ASP A 130 -1.46 -6.26 3.61
N PRO A 131 -1.52 -5.28 2.69
CA PRO A 131 -0.50 -5.11 1.67
C PRO A 131 0.86 -4.74 2.27
N ALA A 132 0.91 -4.06 3.42
CA ALA A 132 2.18 -3.71 4.07
C ALA A 132 2.90 -4.95 4.61
N GLN A 133 2.16 -5.87 5.22
CA GLN A 133 2.68 -7.17 5.67
C GLN A 133 3.26 -7.98 4.51
N ARG A 134 2.58 -8.02 3.36
CA ARG A 134 3.08 -8.70 2.15
C ARG A 134 4.40 -8.13 1.67
N ILE A 135 4.55 -6.80 1.67
CA ILE A 135 5.80 -6.15 1.30
C ILE A 135 6.91 -6.49 2.29
N ARG A 136 6.64 -6.46 3.60
CA ARG A 136 7.61 -6.87 4.65
C ARG A 136 8.12 -8.30 4.43
N LEU A 137 7.20 -9.24 4.18
CA LEU A 137 7.53 -10.64 3.89
C LEU A 137 8.43 -10.77 2.64
N LEU A 138 8.09 -10.10 1.54
CA LEU A 138 8.90 -10.12 0.32
C LEU A 138 10.29 -9.51 0.54
N LEU A 139 10.37 -8.36 1.23
CA LEU A 139 11.63 -7.69 1.51
C LEU A 139 12.54 -8.55 2.39
N SER A 140 12.00 -9.27 3.37
CA SER A 140 12.80 -10.19 4.19
C SER A 140 13.48 -11.29 3.34
N GLN A 141 12.76 -11.86 2.37
CA GLN A 141 13.28 -12.89 1.48
C GLN A 141 14.29 -12.33 0.48
N LEU A 142 13.99 -11.16 -0.11
CA LEU A 142 14.93 -10.49 -1.01
C LEU A 142 16.23 -10.14 -0.31
N LEU A 143 16.16 -9.59 0.92
CA LEU A 143 17.34 -9.25 1.70
C LEU A 143 18.13 -10.50 2.10
N PHE A 144 17.46 -11.58 2.48
CA PHE A 144 18.10 -12.88 2.75
C PHE A 144 18.89 -13.40 1.54
N ILE A 145 18.24 -13.48 0.38
CA ILE A 145 18.90 -13.94 -0.86
C ILE A 145 20.08 -13.02 -1.21
N SER A 146 19.90 -11.70 -1.08
CA SER A 146 20.97 -10.73 -1.37
C SER A 146 22.18 -10.90 -0.45
N SER A 147 21.97 -11.20 0.84
CA SER A 147 23.06 -11.45 1.78
C SER A 147 23.81 -12.73 1.46
N GLU A 148 23.09 -13.82 1.19
CA GLU A 148 23.68 -15.13 0.84
C GLU A 148 24.49 -15.05 -0.47
N ALA A 149 23.95 -14.36 -1.48
CA ALA A 149 24.63 -14.16 -2.75
C ALA A 149 25.90 -13.30 -2.59
N CYS A 150 25.85 -12.23 -1.79
CA CYS A 150 27.00 -11.37 -1.52
C CYS A 150 28.11 -12.12 -0.76
N LEU A 151 27.74 -12.89 0.26
CA LEU A 151 28.65 -13.79 0.97
C LEU A 151 29.33 -14.76 0.00
N SER A 152 28.55 -15.43 -0.85
CA SER A 152 29.06 -16.40 -1.84
C SER A 152 30.07 -15.77 -2.81
N ILE A 153 29.82 -14.56 -3.31
CA ILE A 153 30.75 -13.81 -4.17
C ILE A 153 32.03 -13.47 -3.42
N HIS A 154 31.92 -12.98 -2.17
CA HIS A 154 33.08 -12.63 -1.37
C HIS A 154 33.97 -13.86 -1.05
N TYR A 155 33.38 -15.03 -0.82
CA TYR A 155 34.14 -16.28 -0.68
C TYR A 155 34.79 -16.72 -2.01
N PHE A 156 34.10 -16.56 -3.14
CA PHE A 156 34.65 -16.91 -4.45
C PHE A 156 35.87 -16.08 -4.84
N PHE A 157 35.90 -14.79 -4.50
CA PHE A 157 37.06 -13.91 -4.74
C PHE A 157 38.20 -14.05 -3.72
N LYS A 158 38.05 -14.90 -2.70
CA LYS A 158 39.10 -15.20 -1.70
C LYS A 158 39.82 -16.53 -1.93
N ILE A 159 39.42 -17.30 -2.95
CA ILE A 159 40.10 -18.50 -3.45
C ILE A 159 40.97 -18.08 -4.64
#